data_AF-A0AAE4V5D0-F1
#
_entry.id   AF-A0AAE4V5D0-F1
#
_cell.length_a   1.000
_cell.length_b   1.000
_cell.length_c   1.000
_cell.angle_alpha   90.00
_cell.angle_beta   90.00
_cell.angle_gamma   90.00
#
_symmetry.space_group_name_H-M   'P 1'
#
loop_
_entity.id
_entity.type
_entity.pdbx_description
1 polymer ?
#
loop_
_entity_poly.entity_id
_entity_poly.type
_entity_poly.pdbx_seq_one_letter_code
_entity_poly.pdbx_strand_id
1 'polypeptide(L)'
;STIEALVAREWPGNLAELSVVLRTAVRRRTSANIAVSDLPESYRTPQRVTRLAGRERAERQAIVDALEECGGNKVHAAAALGISRSTLYVRIRALDIPV
;
A
#
# COMPACT_ATOMS: atom_id res chain seq x y z
N SER A 1 9.38 -13.09 16.18
CA SER A 1 9.67 -14.40 15.55
C SER A 1 9.01 -14.54 14.17
N THR A 2 9.55 -15.34 13.23
CA THR A 2 8.94 -15.55 11.88
C THR A 2 7.48 -16.02 11.97
N ILE A 3 7.16 -16.85 12.97
CA ILE A 3 5.79 -17.30 13.26
C ILE A 3 4.85 -16.13 13.58
N GLU A 4 5.27 -15.18 14.43
CA GLU A 4 4.45 -14.01 14.76
C GLU A 4 4.19 -13.15 13.51
N ALA A 5 5.18 -13.03 12.62
CA ALA A 5 5.02 -12.31 11.36
C ALA A 5 4.00 -13.00 10.43
N LEU A 6 3.93 -14.33 10.42
CA LEU A 6 2.95 -15.09 9.63
C LEU A 6 1.55 -15.07 10.25
N VAL A 7 1.44 -15.10 11.59
CA VAL A 7 0.17 -15.10 12.33
C VAL A 7 -0.50 -13.72 12.33
N ALA A 8 0.28 -12.64 12.39
CA ALA A 8 -0.26 -11.27 12.36
C ALA A 8 -0.73 -10.81 10.97
N ARG A 9 -0.67 -11.69 9.96
CA ARG A 9 -0.95 -11.37 8.55
C ARG A 9 -2.29 -11.90 8.07
N GLU A 10 -2.94 -11.09 7.24
CA GLU A 10 -4.10 -11.52 6.47
C GLU A 10 -3.63 -12.25 5.20
N TRP A 11 -4.26 -13.37 4.90
CA TRP A 11 -3.97 -14.22 3.74
C TRP A 11 -5.16 -14.15 2.78
N PRO A 12 -5.21 -13.16 1.85
CA PRO A 12 -6.32 -13.01 0.91
C PRO A 12 -6.60 -14.26 0.05
N GLY A 13 -5.60 -15.09 -0.22
CA GLY A 13 -5.71 -16.40 -0.86
C GLY A 13 -5.70 -17.58 0.12
N ASN A 14 -5.99 -17.34 1.40
CA ASN A 14 -6.11 -18.34 2.47
C ASN A 14 -4.89 -19.28 2.56
N LEU A 15 -5.15 -20.58 2.81
CA LEU A 15 -4.13 -21.62 2.91
C LEU A 15 -3.32 -21.78 1.62
N ALA A 16 -3.93 -21.54 0.45
CA ALA A 16 -3.26 -21.68 -0.84
C ALA A 16 -2.13 -20.67 -0.97
N GLU A 17 -2.39 -19.40 -0.65
CA GLU A 17 -1.39 -18.34 -0.65
C GLU A 17 -0.31 -18.59 0.41
N LEU A 18 -0.68 -18.96 1.64
CA LEU A 18 0.27 -19.34 2.68
C LEU A 18 1.20 -20.46 2.20
N SER A 19 0.66 -21.47 1.53
CA SER A 19 1.45 -22.60 0.99
C SER A 19 2.44 -22.15 -0.08
N VAL A 20 2.05 -21.23 -0.97
CA VAL A 20 2.92 -20.68 -2.01
C VAL A 20 4.03 -19.85 -1.40
N VAL A 21 3.70 -19.02 -0.41
CA VAL A 21 4.66 -18.18 0.32
C VAL A 21 5.67 -19.03 1.07
N LEU A 22 5.22 -20.06 1.81
CA LEU A 22 6.10 -20.98 2.52
C LEU A 22 6.97 -21.80 1.56
N ARG A 23 6.42 -22.30 0.45
CA ARG A 23 7.22 -23.01 -0.58
C ARG A 23 8.30 -22.11 -1.17
N THR A 24 7.99 -20.84 -1.40
CA THR A 24 8.96 -19.86 -1.91
C THR A 24 10.04 -19.57 -0.87
N ALA A 25 9.66 -19.43 0.40
CA ALA A 25 10.58 -19.19 1.51
C ALA A 25 11.52 -20.38 1.74
N VAL A 26 11.01 -21.62 1.67
CA VAL A 26 11.84 -22.84 1.77
C VAL A 26 12.86 -22.93 0.64
N ARG A 27 12.49 -22.50 -0.58
CA ARG A 27 13.43 -22.46 -1.72
C ARG A 27 14.50 -21.38 -1.57
N ARG A 28 14.23 -20.31 -0.82
CA ARG A 28 15.12 -19.16 -0.64
C ARG A 28 15.96 -19.21 0.64
N ARG A 29 15.61 -20.08 1.59
CA ARG A 29 16.29 -20.13 2.90
C ARG A 29 17.80 -20.32 2.74
N THR A 30 18.55 -19.49 3.43
CA THR A 30 20.02 -19.61 3.50
C THR A 30 20.47 -20.45 4.70
N SER A 31 19.54 -20.77 5.61
CA SER A 31 19.79 -21.41 6.89
C SER A 31 18.75 -22.51 7.18
N ALA A 32 19.00 -23.31 8.23
CA ALA A 32 18.08 -24.37 8.66
C ALA A 32 16.67 -23.84 9.04
N ASN A 33 16.59 -22.59 9.51
CA ASN A 33 15.34 -21.91 9.87
C ASN A 33 14.95 -20.86 8.82
N ILE A 34 13.64 -20.74 8.58
CA ILE A 34 13.08 -19.69 7.71
C ILE A 34 13.09 -18.35 8.46
N ALA A 35 13.82 -17.38 7.93
CA ALA A 35 13.84 -16.01 8.40
C ALA A 35 12.82 -15.15 7.64
N VAL A 36 12.44 -14.00 8.20
CA VAL A 36 11.55 -13.03 7.54
C VAL A 36 12.12 -12.55 6.19
N SER A 37 13.45 -12.51 6.05
CA SER A 37 14.15 -12.20 4.80
C SER A 37 13.86 -13.19 3.66
N ASP A 38 13.52 -14.42 3.99
CA ASP A 38 13.29 -15.49 3.02
C ASP A 38 11.88 -15.42 2.42
N LEU A 39 10.96 -14.71 3.09
CA LEU A 39 9.62 -14.45 2.58
C LEU A 39 9.67 -13.58 1.30
N PRO A 40 8.67 -13.66 0.41
CA PRO A 40 8.56 -12.74 -0.72
C PRO A 40 8.45 -11.29 -0.24
N GLU A 41 8.82 -10.34 -1.09
CA GLU A 41 8.99 -8.93 -0.71
C GLU A 41 7.72 -8.27 -0.15
N SER A 42 6.56 -8.60 -0.72
CA SER A 42 5.24 -8.25 -0.20
C SER A 42 4.97 -8.76 1.22
N TYR A 43 5.70 -9.81 1.64
CA TYR A 43 5.63 -10.41 2.97
C TYR A 43 6.74 -9.96 3.94
N ARG A 44 7.76 -9.24 3.44
CA ARG A 44 8.84 -8.65 4.25
C ARG A 44 8.44 -7.33 4.90
N THR A 45 7.64 -6.53 4.21
CA THR A 45 7.18 -5.22 4.69
C THR A 45 6.04 -5.41 5.69
N PRO A 46 5.97 -4.65 6.81
CA PRO A 46 4.85 -4.75 7.74
C PRO A 46 3.50 -4.47 7.05
N GLN A 47 2.46 -5.24 7.37
CA GLN A 47 1.11 -5.07 6.78
C GLN A 47 0.52 -3.68 7.01
N ARG A 48 0.89 -3.01 8.10
CA ARG A 48 0.53 -1.60 8.33
C ARG A 48 1.13 -0.68 7.28
N VAL A 49 2.40 -0.89 6.91
CA VAL A 49 3.10 -0.07 5.91
C VAL A 49 2.49 -0.28 4.52
N THR A 50 2.17 -1.53 4.16
CA THR A 50 1.52 -1.82 2.87
C THR A 50 0.11 -1.22 2.78
N ARG A 51 -0.69 -1.29 3.86
CA ARG A 51 -2.02 -0.62 3.91
C ARG A 51 -1.91 0.90 3.81
N LEU A 52 -0.96 1.52 4.51
CA LEU A 52 -0.72 2.96 4.43
C LEU A 52 -0.35 3.38 3.01
N ALA A 53 0.61 2.69 2.39
CA ALA A 53 0.99 2.94 0.99
C ALA A 53 -0.18 2.74 0.02
N GLY A 54 -1.03 1.73 0.24
CA GLY A 54 -2.24 1.51 -0.55
C GLY A 54 -3.25 2.65 -0.41
N ARG A 55 -3.45 3.16 0.81
CA ARG A 55 -4.31 4.32 1.08
C ARG A 55 -3.77 5.59 0.42
N GLU A 56 -2.46 5.85 0.54
CA GLU A 56 -1.80 6.98 -0.12
C GLU A 56 -1.95 6.90 -1.65
N ARG A 57 -1.79 5.71 -2.23
CA ARG A 57 -1.99 5.49 -3.67
C ARG A 57 -3.43 5.75 -4.10
N ALA A 58 -4.42 5.27 -3.33
CA ALA A 58 -5.83 5.51 -3.62
C ALA A 58 -6.19 7.00 -3.49
N GLU A 59 -5.69 7.66 -2.45
CA GLU A 59 -5.87 9.11 -2.24
C GLU A 59 -5.24 9.91 -3.38
N ARG A 60 -4.02 9.53 -3.81
CA ARG A 60 -3.34 10.16 -4.95
C ARG A 60 -4.18 10.04 -6.23
N GLN A 61 -4.70 8.86 -6.52
CA GLN A 61 -5.51 8.63 -7.72
C GLN A 61 -6.78 9.48 -7.69
N ALA A 62 -7.51 9.49 -6.58
CA ALA A 62 -8.72 10.29 -6.44
C ALA A 62 -8.47 11.78 -6.67
N ILE A 63 -7.33 12.32 -6.19
CA ILE A 63 -6.96 13.71 -6.41
C ILE A 63 -6.61 13.99 -7.88
N VAL A 64 -5.88 13.08 -8.54
CA VAL A 64 -5.55 13.20 -9.96
C VAL A 64 -6.83 13.19 -10.80
N ASP A 65 -7.71 12.22 -10.58
CA ASP A 65 -8.97 12.08 -11.32
C ASP A 65 -9.84 13.34 -11.16
N ALA A 66 -10.00 13.83 -9.93
CA ALA A 66 -10.76 15.04 -9.66
C ALA A 66 -10.16 16.30 -10.33
N LEU A 67 -8.83 16.38 -10.42
CA LEU A 67 -8.16 17.48 -11.12
C LEU A 67 -8.39 17.37 -12.64
N GLU A 68 -8.30 16.18 -13.22
CA GLU A 68 -8.53 15.95 -14.65
C GLU A 68 -9.98 16.27 -15.04
N GLU A 69 -10.95 15.75 -14.29
CA GLU A 69 -12.39 15.99 -14.51
C GLU A 69 -12.75 17.48 -14.38
N CYS A 70 -12.06 18.20 -13.49
CA CYS A 70 -12.27 19.64 -13.29
C CYS A 70 -11.39 20.53 -14.20
N GLY A 71 -10.67 19.95 -15.17
CA GLY A 71 -9.78 20.71 -16.07
C GLY A 71 -8.66 21.46 -15.35
N GLY A 72 -8.17 20.92 -14.24
CA GLY A 72 -7.13 21.51 -13.40
C GLY A 72 -7.66 22.58 -12.42
N ASN A 73 -8.97 22.84 -12.37
CA ASN A 73 -9.55 23.78 -11.42
C ASN A 73 -9.55 23.20 -10.00
N LYS A 74 -8.53 23.59 -9.23
CA LYS A 74 -8.28 23.15 -7.86
C LYS A 74 -9.42 23.48 -6.87
N VAL A 75 -10.24 24.50 -7.15
CA VAL A 75 -11.42 24.81 -6.31
C VAL A 75 -12.53 23.79 -6.54
N HIS A 76 -12.82 23.49 -7.80
CA HIS A 76 -13.85 22.51 -8.16
C HIS A 76 -13.41 21.08 -7.78
N ALA A 77 -12.13 20.74 -7.99
CA ALA A 77 -11.59 19.44 -7.56
C ALA A 77 -11.69 19.25 -6.04
N ALA A 78 -11.38 20.28 -5.25
CA ALA A 78 -11.53 20.21 -3.80
C ALA A 78 -13.01 20.02 -3.39
N ALA A 79 -13.93 20.73 -4.04
CA ALA A 79 -15.36 20.60 -3.80
C ALA A 79 -15.88 19.20 -4.17
N ALA A 80 -15.46 18.64 -5.31
CA ALA A 80 -15.81 17.29 -5.76
C ALA A 80 -15.31 16.21 -4.77
N LEU A 81 -14.14 16.41 -4.18
CA LEU A 81 -13.57 15.54 -3.15
C LEU A 81 -14.14 15.79 -1.75
N GLY A 82 -15.01 16.80 -1.58
CA GLY A 82 -15.60 17.15 -0.28
C GLY A 82 -14.60 17.69 0.75
N ILE A 83 -13.47 18.26 0.29
CA ILE A 83 -12.41 18.80 1.15
C ILE A 83 -12.21 20.29 0.92
N SER A 84 -11.56 20.95 1.89
CA SER A 84 -11.17 22.35 1.72
C SER A 84 -10.03 22.47 0.68
N ARG A 85 -9.94 23.64 0.04
CA ARG A 85 -8.86 23.96 -0.90
C ARG A 85 -7.48 23.85 -0.25
N SER A 86 -7.33 24.27 1.00
CA SER A 86 -6.05 24.17 1.73
C SER A 86 -5.67 22.72 1.99
N THR A 87 -6.64 21.86 2.34
CA THR A 87 -6.43 20.41 2.47
C THR A 87 -5.95 19.81 1.15
N LEU A 88 -6.58 20.17 0.03
CA LEU A 88 -6.18 19.69 -1.30
C LEU A 88 -4.71 20.05 -1.60
N TYR A 89 -4.28 21.29 -1.37
CA TYR A 89 -2.89 21.69 -1.57
C TYR A 89 -1.89 20.93 -0.70
N VAL A 90 -2.24 20.70 0.57
CA VAL A 90 -1.39 19.90 1.48
C VAL A 90 -1.23 18.48 0.94
N ARG A 91 -2.33 17.87 0.46
CA ARG A 91 -2.30 16.51 -0.10
C ARG A 91 -1.54 16.41 -1.42
N ILE A 92 -1.70 17.39 -2.31
CA ILE A 92 -0.94 17.48 -3.57
C ILE A 92 0.57 17.48 -3.29
N ARG A 93 1.02 18.28 -2.31
CA ARG A 93 2.43 18.32 -1.91
C ARG A 93 2.89 17.04 -1.23
N ALA A 94 2.08 16.49 -0.34
CA ALA A 94 2.45 15.27 0.40
C ALA A 94 2.54 14.02 -0.49
N LEU A 95 1.80 14.00 -1.61
CA LEU A 95 1.71 12.86 -2.53
C LEU A 95 2.44 13.09 -3.86
N ASP A 96 3.24 14.16 -3.95
CA ASP A 96 3.97 14.59 -5.15
C ASP A 96 3.12 14.52 -6.43
N ILE A 97 1.95 15.14 -6.38
CA ILE A 97 1.01 15.20 -7.50
C ILE A 97 1.42 16.37 -8.41
N PRO A 98 1.70 16.13 -9.70
CA PRO A 98 1.97 17.20 -10.65
C PRO A 98 0.67 17.98 -10.92
N VAL A 99 0.73 19.31 -10.88
CA VAL A 99 -0.45 20.21 -10.88
C VAL A 99 -0.29 21.46 -11.70
#